data_AF-A0A0D2QPG8-F1
#
_entry.id   AF-A0A0D2QPG8-F1
#
_cell.length_a   1.000
_cell.length_b   1.000
_cell.length_c   1.000
_cell.angle_alpha   90.00
_cell.angle_beta   90.00
_cell.angle_gamma   90.00
#
_symmetry.space_group_name_H-M   'P 1'
#
loop_
_entity.id
_entity.type
_entity.pdbx_description
1 polymer ?
#
loop_
_entity_poly.entity_id
_entity_poly.type
_entity_poly.pdbx_seq_one_letter_code
_entity_poly.pdbx_strand_id
1 'polypeptide(L)'
;MCSLQKNLYNNEPGEVLYETMFVWNEFLTRGISNPLKNTLWTVTLVYGFFKQASFSVSGRSFKLLLIARRSRHYEPAKRLIAFHYGV
;
A
#
# COMPACT_ATOMS: atom_id res chain seq x y z
N MET A 1 -1.87 2.56 -2.58
CA MET A 1 -0.50 2.60 -3.14
C MET A 1 -0.28 1.35 -3.97
N CYS A 2 0.10 1.50 -5.24
CA CYS A 2 0.37 0.38 -6.15
C CYS A 2 1.87 0.16 -6.35
N SER A 3 2.27 -0.92 -7.03
CA SER A 3 3.66 -1.12 -7.44
C SER A 3 4.10 -0.01 -8.42
N LEU A 4 5.42 0.22 -8.52
CA LEU A 4 5.95 1.22 -9.46
C LEU A 4 5.51 0.95 -10.91
N GLN A 5 5.50 -0.31 -11.32
CA GLN A 5 4.99 -0.73 -12.63
C GLN A 5 3.53 -0.30 -12.86
N LYS A 6 2.66 -0.52 -11.88
CA LYS A 6 1.24 -0.18 -11.98
C LYS A 6 1.02 1.34 -11.95
N ASN A 7 1.82 2.09 -11.19
CA ASN A 7 1.81 3.56 -11.20
C ASN A 7 2.26 4.13 -12.55
N LEU A 8 3.21 3.49 -13.25
CA LEU A 8 3.67 3.93 -14.57
C LEU A 8 2.66 3.61 -15.68
N TYR A 9 1.92 2.50 -15.54
CA TYR A 9 0.92 2.09 -16.52
C TYR A 9 -0.39 2.89 -16.41
N ASN A 10 -0.85 3.17 -15.18
CA ASN A 10 -2.08 3.91 -14.95
C ASN A 10 -1.82 5.42 -14.92
N ASN A 11 -2.00 6.11 -16.05
CA ASN A 11 -1.92 7.57 -16.15
C ASN A 11 -3.23 8.28 -15.78
N GLU A 12 -4.33 7.54 -15.60
CA GLU A 12 -5.65 8.10 -15.31
C GLU A 12 -5.85 8.33 -13.79
N PRO A 13 -6.03 9.59 -13.34
CA PRO A 13 -6.15 9.93 -11.92
C PRO A 13 -7.52 9.60 -11.30
N GLY A 14 -8.52 9.17 -12.09
CA GLY A 14 -9.93 9.16 -11.68
C GLY A 14 -10.47 7.87 -11.09
N GLU A 15 -10.03 6.70 -11.56
CA GLU A 15 -10.53 5.39 -11.08
C GLU A 15 -9.38 4.39 -10.95
N VAL A 16 -8.32 4.81 -10.26
CA VAL A 16 -7.41 3.80 -9.72
C VAL A 16 -8.23 3.03 -8.70
N LEU A 17 -8.65 1.82 -9.07
CA LEU A 17 -8.96 0.73 -8.15
C LEU A 17 -7.76 0.61 -7.23
N TYR A 18 -7.72 1.47 -6.22
CA TYR A 18 -6.75 1.43 -5.16
C TYR A 18 -6.96 0.05 -4.59
N GLU A 19 -5.95 -0.80 -4.73
CA GLU A 19 -5.86 -2.02 -3.96
C GLU A 19 -5.92 -1.61 -2.48
N THR A 20 -7.14 -1.60 -1.94
CA THR A 20 -7.46 -1.18 -0.57
C THR A 20 -6.68 -2.03 0.43
N MET A 21 -6.26 -3.22 -0.01
CA MET A 21 -5.36 -4.12 0.70
C MET A 21 -4.11 -3.44 1.27
N PHE A 22 -3.58 -2.37 0.64
CA PHE A 22 -2.40 -1.65 1.13
C PHE A 22 -2.70 -0.24 1.66
N VAL A 23 -3.97 0.16 1.72
CA VAL A 23 -4.39 1.45 2.30
C VAL A 23 -4.84 1.22 3.74
N TRP A 24 -3.92 1.47 4.67
CA TRP A 24 -4.12 1.16 6.08
C TRP A 24 -5.17 2.01 6.76
N ASN A 25 -5.35 3.25 6.31
CA ASN A 25 -6.34 4.17 6.85
C ASN A 25 -7.67 4.16 6.06
N GLU A 26 -7.90 3.23 5.13
CA GLU A 26 -9.11 3.31 4.30
C GLU A 26 -10.39 3.28 5.15
N PHE A 27 -10.42 2.54 6.27
CA PHE A 27 -11.59 2.55 7.16
C PHE A 27 -11.86 3.94 7.76
N LEU A 28 -10.78 4.63 8.16
CA LEU A 28 -10.86 5.97 8.76
C LEU A 28 -11.23 7.03 7.72
N THR A 29 -10.71 6.91 6.50
CA THR A 29 -10.96 7.89 5.43
C THR A 29 -12.27 7.66 4.71
N ARG A 30 -12.89 6.47 4.83
CA ARG A 30 -14.15 6.11 4.15
C ARG A 30 -15.29 7.09 4.44
N GLY A 31 -15.39 7.60 5.66
CA GLY A 31 -16.42 8.58 6.04
C GLY A 31 -16.31 9.91 5.29
N ILE A 32 -15.11 10.27 4.83
CA ILE A 32 -14.82 11.53 4.13
C ILE A 32 -14.76 11.31 2.61
N SER A 33 -14.16 10.20 2.18
CA SER A 33 -13.97 9.91 0.75
C SER A 33 -15.25 9.44 0.05
N ASN A 34 -16.16 8.77 0.76
CA ASN A 34 -17.39 8.24 0.15
C ASN A 34 -18.40 9.34 -0.22
N PRO A 35 -18.65 10.37 0.62
CA PRO A 35 -19.53 11.48 0.25
C PRO A 35 -18.90 12.44 -0.76
N LEU A 36 -17.61 12.76 -0.61
CA LEU A 36 -16.93 13.77 -1.42
C LEU A 36 -16.40 13.22 -2.75
N LYS A 37 -16.28 11.89 -2.89
CA LYS A 37 -15.66 11.19 -4.04
C LYS A 37 -14.32 11.79 -4.47
N ASN A 38 -13.61 12.39 -3.52
CA ASN A 38 -12.37 13.10 -3.77
C ASN A 38 -11.35 12.73 -2.69
N THR A 39 -10.10 12.58 -3.12
CA THR A 39 -8.95 12.25 -2.29
C THR A 39 -8.13 13.48 -1.87
N LEU A 40 -8.52 14.70 -2.27
CA LEU A 40 -7.82 15.96 -1.95
C LEU A 40 -7.49 16.13 -0.45
N TRP A 41 -8.40 15.70 0.43
CA TRP A 41 -8.26 15.85 1.88
C TRP A 41 -7.74 14.61 2.59
N THR A 42 -7.52 13.52 1.85
CA THR A 42 -7.18 12.22 2.44
C THR A 42 -5.88 11.70 1.85
N VAL A 43 -4.85 11.57 2.67
CA VAL A 43 -3.58 10.95 2.28
C VAL A 43 -3.66 9.44 2.54
N THR A 44 -3.33 8.62 1.54
CA THR A 44 -3.30 7.16 1.72
C THR A 44 -2.08 6.74 2.54
N LEU A 45 -2.30 6.04 3.65
CA LEU A 45 -1.23 5.52 4.50
C LEU A 45 -0.91 4.07 4.16
N VAL A 46 0.37 3.73 4.18
CA VAL A 46 0.89 2.39 3.89
C VAL A 46 1.75 1.96 5.06
N TYR A 47 1.41 0.82 5.66
CA TYR A 47 2.17 0.24 6.75
C TYR A 47 3.16 -0.81 6.22
N GLY A 48 4.39 -0.76 6.72
CA GLY A 48 5.46 -1.66 6.32
C GLY A 48 6.83 -1.04 6.59
N PHE A 49 7.71 -1.12 5.60
CA PHE A 49 9.10 -0.65 5.68
C PHE A 49 9.46 0.16 4.44
N PHE A 50 10.21 1.24 4.63
CA PHE A 50 10.73 2.08 3.56
C PHE A 50 12.19 2.41 3.86
N LYS A 51 13.08 2.16 2.89
CA LYS A 51 14.48 2.59 2.95
C LYS A 51 14.99 2.93 1.57
N GLN A 52 15.65 4.07 1.46
CA GLN A 52 16.37 4.48 0.26
C GLN A 52 17.86 4.64 0.58
N ALA A 53 18.72 4.22 -0.34
CA ALA A 53 20.16 4.39 -0.23
C ALA A 53 20.76 4.74 -1.59
N SER A 54 21.76 5.62 -1.59
CA SER A 54 22.52 5.99 -2.78
C SER A 54 23.83 5.21 -2.79
N PHE A 55 24.17 4.62 -3.92
CA PHE A 55 25.39 3.86 -4.12
C PHE A 55 26.13 4.40 -5.33
N SER A 56 27.46 4.25 -5.34
CA SER A 56 28.30 4.52 -6.49
C SER A 56 29.20 3.32 -6.73
N VAL A 57 29.06 2.69 -7.89
CA VAL A 57 29.84 1.51 -8.27
C VAL A 57 30.36 1.73 -9.68
N SER A 58 31.66 1.53 -9.89
CA SER A 58 32.32 1.69 -11.21
C SER A 58 32.03 3.05 -11.86
N GLY A 59 32.04 4.13 -11.07
CA GLY A 59 31.79 5.51 -11.54
C GLY A 59 30.31 5.83 -11.83
N ARG A 60 29.39 4.88 -11.66
CA ARG A 60 27.95 5.08 -11.85
C ARG A 60 27.26 5.21 -10.50
N SER A 61 26.57 6.33 -10.30
CA SER A 61 25.74 6.54 -9.11
C SER A 61 24.31 6.07 -9.37
N PHE A 62 23.76 5.24 -8.47
CA PHE A 62 22.38 4.79 -8.52
C PHE A 62 21.72 4.84 -7.14
N LYS A 63 20.40 4.97 -7.11
CA LYS A 63 19.61 4.94 -5.88
C LYS A 63 18.86 3.62 -5.81
N LEU A 64 19.05 2.89 -4.71
CA LEU A 64 18.26 1.72 -4.39
C LEU A 64 17.13 2.12 -3.44
N LEU A 65 15.93 1.64 -3.73
CA LEU A 65 14.75 1.86 -2.91
C LEU A 65 14.13 0.50 -2.56
N LEU A 66 13.97 0.24 -1.25
CA LEU A 66 13.29 -0.94 -0.74
C LEU A 66 12.00 -0.51 -0.03
N ILE A 67 10.88 -1.03 -0.51
CA ILE A 67 9.56 -0.83 0.08
C ILE A 67 8.95 -2.19 0.36
N ALA A 68 8.76 -2.52 1.63
CA ALA A 68 7.94 -3.65 2.04
C ALA A 68 6.59 -3.13 2.53
N ARG A 69 5.50 -3.81 2.16
CA ARG A 69 4.14 -3.40 2.51
C ARG A 69 3.42 -4.58 3.14
N ARG A 70 2.67 -4.34 4.21
CA ARG A 70 1.79 -5.35 4.81
C ARG A 70 0.36 -5.14 4.32
N SER A 71 -0.30 -6.22 3.91
CA SER A 71 -1.73 -6.17 3.62
C SER A 71 -2.52 -5.93 4.90
N ARG A 72 -3.54 -5.06 4.85
CA ARG A 72 -4.50 -4.84 5.93
C ARG A 72 -5.42 -6.04 6.17
N HIS A 73 -5.63 -6.88 5.16
CA HIS A 73 -6.50 -8.07 5.26
C HIS A 73 -5.85 -9.22 6.03
N TYR A 74 -4.87 -8.92 6.88
CA TYR A 74 -4.29 -9.89 7.78
C TYR A 74 -5.27 -10.09 8.96
N GLU A 75 -6.13 -11.10 8.85
CA GLU A 75 -7.08 -11.48 9.89
C GLU A 75 -6.50 -12.63 10.74
N PRO A 76 -5.81 -12.33 11.86
CA PRO A 76 -5.27 -13.38 12.73
C PRO A 76 -6.36 -14.27 13.32
N ALA A 77 -7.58 -13.75 13.52
CA ALA A 77 -8.71 -14.50 14.05
C ALA A 77 -9.04 -15.71 13.16
N LYS A 78 -9.20 -15.56 11.83
CA LYS A 78 -9.55 -16.66 10.92
C LYS A 78 -8.53 -17.81 10.92
N ARG A 79 -7.25 -17.52 11.13
CA ARG A 79 -6.20 -18.55 11.23
C ARG A 79 -6.14 -19.18 12.62
N LEU A 80 -6.39 -18.42 13.69
CA LEU A 80 -6.39 -18.95 15.05
C LEU A 80 -7.52 -19.96 15.28
N ILE A 81 -8.70 -19.73 14.71
CA ILE A 81 -9.81 -20.71 14.76
C ILE A 81 -9.48 -21.96 13.93
N ALA A 82 -8.80 -21.83 12.78
CA ALA A 82 -8.36 -22.99 12.00
C ALA A 82 -7.29 -23.85 12.73
N PHE A 83 -6.48 -23.25 13.61
CA PHE A 83 -5.57 -24.03 14.47
C PHE A 83 -6.27 -24.63 15.70
N HIS A 84 -7.39 -24.06 16.14
CA HIS A 84 -8.17 -24.60 17.26
C HIS A 84 -9.13 -25.72 16.83
N TYR A 85 -9.53 -25.73 15.55
CA TYR A 85 -10.25 -26.83 14.91
C TYR A 85 -9.31 -27.52 13.92
N GLY A 86 -8.48 -28.43 14.44
CA GLY A 86 -7.53 -29.19 13.63
C GLY A 86 -8.17 -29.81 12.38
N VAL A 87 -7.76 -29.31 11.22
CA VAL A 87 -7.78 -29.97 9.92
C VAL A 87 -6.37 -29.93 9.38
#